data_AF-A0A843DFZ5-F1
#
_entry.id   AF-A0A843DFZ5-F1
#
_cell.length_a   1.000
_cell.length_b   1.000
_cell.length_c   1.000
_cell.angle_alpha   90.00
_cell.angle_beta   90.00
_cell.angle_gamma   90.00
#
_symmetry.space_group_name_H-M   'P 1'
#
loop_
_entity.id
_entity.type
_entity.pdbx_description
1 polymer ?
#
loop_
_entity_poly.entity_id
_entity_poly.type
_entity_poly.pdbx_seq_one_letter_code
_entity_poly.pdbx_strand_id
1 'polypeptide(L)'
;AGLFAFTMAVMSEFLVNYTIVRMYSWAMLFVILAFIFLRDVIDNNDPKSWGLLTLFSVLAAYTHYFAAIPIVCIYLCLLIYLYKEDKEKLKYWGISVVCGIVLFAPWIFALLGQVTSVSENFWIPEITFKTILGFLGYFVTASRHLVTGLVAIVIFIILLAYTARRYNEMEKKDRFYMTCGLMAYLGTIIIGTLFSVLVKPIMVDRYLLPSAAILWFAIAFMLGKIEDKKVFIISFVLVLLLIAGGISKIDTSNNFYANSNMGKVTFFDQISQDNNSIVINDAHNRMFYMQYANDTEMYLLNPPSDLYGYDLSEVHDTFNFKEVSKDKIPKLIKDNKGKNIYILSLKKDYDKNINTTVVLKNNNFVVLKVNN
;
A
#
# COMPACT_ATOMS: atom_id res chain seq x y z
N ALA A 1 5.39 -22.26 11.16
CA ALA A 1 4.03 -21.72 11.39
C ALA A 1 4.04 -20.45 12.24
N GLY A 2 4.44 -20.51 13.53
CA GLY A 2 4.43 -19.34 14.42
C GLY A 2 5.25 -18.14 13.91
N LEU A 3 6.46 -18.38 13.40
CA LEU A 3 7.31 -17.32 12.83
C LEU A 3 6.68 -16.63 11.60
N PHE A 4 5.95 -17.37 10.78
CA PHE A 4 5.29 -16.82 9.60
C PHE A 4 4.02 -16.04 9.97
N ALA A 5 3.18 -16.57 10.87
CA ALA A 5 2.03 -15.84 11.39
C ALA A 5 2.48 -14.52 12.04
N PHE A 6 3.63 -14.57 12.72
CA PHE A 6 4.26 -13.41 13.33
C PHE A 6 4.76 -12.40 12.28
N THR A 7 5.47 -12.83 11.22
CA THR A 7 5.92 -11.90 10.16
C THR A 7 4.77 -11.30 9.35
N MET A 8 3.65 -12.00 9.20
CA MET A 8 2.46 -11.49 8.51
C MET A 8 1.79 -10.35 9.28
N ALA A 9 1.70 -10.44 10.61
CA ALA A 9 1.17 -9.34 11.45
C ALA A 9 2.04 -8.06 11.39
N VAL A 10 3.26 -8.19 10.88
CA VAL A 10 4.33 -7.20 10.89
C VAL A 10 4.54 -6.55 9.54
N MET A 11 4.10 -7.22 8.48
CA MET A 11 4.19 -6.69 7.12
C MET A 11 3.52 -5.33 7.06
N SER A 12 4.23 -4.39 6.47
CA SER A 12 3.77 -3.02 6.24
C SER A 12 2.32 -2.96 5.77
N GLU A 13 1.51 -2.19 6.50
CA GLU A 13 0.09 -1.95 6.20
C GLU A 13 -0.77 -3.22 6.09
N PHE A 14 -0.30 -4.42 6.44
CA PHE A 14 -1.14 -5.62 6.43
C PHE A 14 -2.36 -5.43 7.34
N LEU A 15 -2.13 -5.02 8.59
CA LEU A 15 -3.21 -4.79 9.55
C LEU A 15 -4.14 -3.64 9.15
N VAL A 16 -3.62 -2.61 8.48
CA VAL A 16 -4.42 -1.46 8.00
C VAL A 16 -5.23 -1.84 6.76
N ASN A 17 -4.62 -2.52 5.79
CA ASN A 17 -5.31 -2.99 4.59
C ASN A 17 -6.23 -4.17 4.87
N TYR A 18 -6.04 -4.88 5.98
CA TYR A 18 -6.96 -5.91 6.49
C TYR A 18 -8.24 -5.31 7.07
N THR A 19 -8.16 -4.18 7.78
CA THR A 19 -9.35 -3.52 8.37
C THR A 19 -10.18 -2.76 7.34
N ILE A 20 -9.57 -2.39 6.21
CA ILE A 20 -10.29 -1.82 5.07
C ILE A 20 -10.88 -2.98 4.26
N VAL A 21 -12.21 -3.12 4.23
CA VAL A 21 -12.97 -4.20 3.56
C VAL A 21 -12.60 -4.28 2.07
N ARG A 22 -11.50 -4.98 1.74
CA ARG A 22 -10.92 -5.11 0.41
C ARG A 22 -10.34 -6.51 0.22
N MET A 23 -10.18 -6.89 -1.05
CA MET A 23 -9.73 -8.19 -1.54
C MET A 23 -8.30 -8.61 -1.15
N TYR A 24 -7.49 -7.73 -0.54
CA TYR A 24 -6.07 -7.99 -0.31
C TYR A 24 -5.81 -9.19 0.60
N SER A 25 -6.63 -9.38 1.64
CA SER A 25 -6.49 -10.52 2.56
C SER A 25 -6.69 -11.87 1.87
N TRP A 26 -7.68 -11.95 0.99
CA TRP A 26 -7.93 -13.12 0.16
C TRP A 26 -6.84 -13.33 -0.88
N ALA A 27 -6.40 -12.26 -1.54
CA ALA A 27 -5.29 -12.31 -2.48
C ALA A 27 -4.03 -12.88 -1.84
N MET A 28 -3.64 -12.39 -0.66
CA MET A 28 -2.50 -12.92 0.09
C MET A 28 -2.69 -14.38 0.45
N LEU A 29 -3.85 -14.76 1.00
CA LEU A 29 -4.14 -16.13 1.39
C LEU A 29 -3.94 -17.10 0.21
N PHE A 30 -4.55 -16.81 -0.93
CA PHE A 30 -4.48 -17.70 -2.09
C PHE A 30 -3.09 -17.76 -2.70
N VAL A 31 -2.38 -16.63 -2.74
CA VAL A 31 -1.00 -16.59 -3.23
C VAL A 31 -0.05 -17.37 -2.29
N ILE A 32 -0.22 -17.27 -0.97
CA ILE A 32 0.55 -18.07 0.01
C ILE A 32 0.23 -19.56 -0.16
N LEU A 33 -1.05 -19.94 -0.28
CA LEU A 33 -1.45 -21.34 -0.44
C LEU A 33 -0.89 -21.92 -1.74
N ALA A 34 -0.97 -21.20 -2.85
CA ALA A 34 -0.32 -21.60 -4.10
C ALA A 34 1.19 -21.81 -3.90
N PHE A 35 1.86 -20.91 -3.17
CA PHE A 35 3.27 -21.05 -2.86
C PHE A 35 3.57 -22.26 -1.96
N ILE A 36 2.72 -22.58 -0.97
CA ILE A 36 2.87 -23.79 -0.16
C ILE A 36 2.77 -25.05 -1.03
N PHE A 37 1.74 -25.15 -1.87
CA PHE A 37 1.55 -26.32 -2.74
C PHE A 37 2.59 -26.43 -3.86
N LEU A 38 3.27 -25.33 -4.22
CA LEU A 38 4.47 -25.40 -5.07
C LEU A 38 5.54 -26.29 -4.42
N ARG A 39 5.71 -26.24 -3.09
CA ARG A 39 6.66 -27.11 -2.41
C ARG A 39 6.27 -28.57 -2.53
N ASP A 40 4.99 -28.87 -2.30
CA ASP A 40 4.46 -30.24 -2.37
C ASP A 40 4.57 -30.81 -3.78
N VAL A 41 4.37 -29.99 -4.82
CA VAL A 41 4.58 -30.38 -6.23
C VAL A 41 6.03 -30.83 -6.47
N ILE A 42 7.00 -30.13 -5.89
CA ILE A 42 8.43 -30.43 -6.05
C ILE A 42 8.84 -31.64 -5.22
N ASP A 43 8.21 -31.85 -4.07
CA ASP A 43 8.53 -32.95 -3.16
C ASP A 43 7.89 -34.27 -3.58
N ASN A 44 6.58 -34.27 -3.84
CA ASN A 44 5.79 -35.49 -4.00
C ASN A 44 5.31 -35.72 -5.44
N ASN A 45 5.20 -34.65 -6.24
CA ASN A 45 4.66 -34.68 -7.60
C ASN A 45 3.33 -35.45 -7.74
N ASP A 46 2.41 -35.27 -6.79
CA ASP A 46 1.12 -35.93 -6.81
C ASP A 46 0.03 -35.03 -7.46
N PRO A 47 -1.03 -35.63 -8.03
CA PRO A 47 -2.10 -34.87 -8.69
C PRO A 47 -2.84 -33.88 -7.78
N LYS A 48 -2.93 -34.15 -6.47
CA LYS A 48 -3.62 -33.28 -5.52
C LYS A 48 -2.84 -31.98 -5.33
N SER A 49 -1.51 -32.05 -5.19
CA SER A 49 -0.65 -30.88 -5.08
C SER A 49 -0.72 -30.00 -6.34
N TRP A 50 -0.71 -30.60 -7.53
CA TRP A 50 -0.92 -29.87 -8.79
C TRP A 50 -2.31 -29.23 -8.90
N GLY A 51 -3.35 -29.95 -8.50
CA GLY A 51 -4.72 -29.45 -8.47
C GLY A 51 -4.89 -28.26 -7.52
N LEU A 52 -4.31 -28.33 -6.32
CA LEU A 52 -4.37 -27.26 -5.32
C LEU A 52 -3.52 -26.05 -5.72
N LEU A 53 -2.32 -26.26 -6.27
CA LEU A 53 -1.52 -25.18 -6.85
C LEU A 53 -2.33 -24.43 -7.92
N THR A 54 -2.97 -25.16 -8.83
CA THR A 54 -3.80 -24.58 -9.90
C THR A 54 -5.00 -23.81 -9.33
N LEU A 55 -5.75 -24.43 -8.42
CA LEU A 55 -6.94 -23.83 -7.81
C LEU A 55 -6.62 -22.51 -7.10
N PHE A 56 -5.61 -22.49 -6.23
CA PHE A 56 -5.25 -21.28 -5.50
C PHE A 56 -4.63 -20.21 -6.40
N SER A 57 -3.94 -20.61 -7.47
CA SER A 57 -3.46 -19.68 -8.50
C SER A 57 -4.60 -18.96 -9.21
N VAL A 58 -5.65 -19.69 -9.56
CA VAL A 58 -6.86 -19.14 -10.18
C VAL A 58 -7.58 -18.22 -9.19
N LEU A 59 -7.83 -18.69 -7.96
CA LEU A 59 -8.49 -17.88 -6.93
C LEU A 59 -7.72 -16.57 -6.65
N ALA A 60 -6.39 -16.61 -6.61
CA ALA A 60 -5.57 -15.40 -6.50
C ALA A 60 -5.83 -14.43 -7.67
N ALA A 61 -5.80 -14.92 -8.91
CA ALA A 61 -6.06 -14.09 -10.10
C ALA A 61 -7.47 -13.48 -10.10
N TYR A 62 -8.49 -14.21 -9.61
CA TYR A 62 -9.86 -13.70 -9.48
C TYR A 62 -10.00 -12.62 -8.41
N THR A 63 -9.16 -12.61 -7.38
CA THR A 63 -9.21 -11.57 -6.35
C THR A 63 -8.63 -10.25 -6.81
N HIS A 64 -7.47 -10.29 -7.49
CA HIS A 64 -6.79 -9.08 -7.94
C HIS A 64 -5.78 -9.39 -9.04
N TYR A 65 -5.70 -8.52 -10.06
CA TYR A 65 -4.75 -8.71 -11.17
C TYR A 65 -3.28 -8.62 -10.72
N PHE A 66 -2.93 -7.76 -9.75
CA PHE A 66 -1.58 -7.78 -9.16
C PHE A 66 -1.30 -9.04 -8.31
N ALA A 67 -2.31 -9.82 -7.93
CA ALA A 67 -2.09 -11.13 -7.30
C ALA A 67 -1.82 -12.23 -8.35
N ALA A 68 -2.22 -12.03 -9.61
CA ALA A 68 -1.87 -12.93 -10.71
C ALA A 68 -0.38 -12.81 -11.10
N ILE A 69 0.23 -11.63 -10.97
CA ILE A 69 1.65 -11.42 -11.32
C ILE A 69 2.62 -12.33 -10.54
N PRO A 70 2.58 -12.40 -9.19
CA PRO A 70 3.46 -13.32 -8.46
C PRO A 70 3.17 -14.79 -8.78
N ILE A 71 1.93 -15.15 -9.12
CA ILE A 71 1.59 -16.50 -9.62
C ILE A 71 2.30 -16.77 -10.95
N VAL A 72 2.24 -15.85 -11.92
CA VAL A 72 2.99 -15.99 -13.18
C VAL A 72 4.48 -16.17 -12.91
N CYS A 73 5.08 -15.38 -12.02
CA CYS A 73 6.47 -15.56 -11.61
C CYS A 73 6.73 -16.96 -11.03
N ILE A 74 5.84 -17.48 -10.18
CA ILE A 74 5.93 -18.83 -9.61
C ILE A 74 5.93 -19.89 -10.72
N TYR A 75 5.01 -19.82 -11.68
CA TYR A 75 4.94 -20.78 -12.79
C TYR A 75 6.17 -20.69 -13.70
N LEU A 76 6.71 -19.49 -13.95
CA LEU A 76 7.94 -19.31 -14.71
C LEU A 76 9.15 -19.90 -13.99
N CYS A 77 9.28 -19.66 -12.68
CA CYS A 77 10.31 -20.29 -11.86
C CYS A 77 10.18 -21.82 -11.91
N LEU A 78 8.97 -22.35 -11.71
CA LEU A 78 8.71 -23.79 -11.76
C LEU A 78 9.04 -24.38 -13.13
N LEU A 79 8.72 -23.69 -14.23
CA LEU A 79 9.09 -24.09 -15.59
C LEU A 79 10.61 -24.24 -15.73
N ILE A 80 11.37 -23.22 -15.31
CA ILE A 80 12.84 -23.23 -15.37
C ILE A 80 13.42 -24.37 -14.54
N TYR A 81 12.85 -24.63 -13.35
CA TYR A 81 13.27 -25.71 -12.48
C TYR A 81 13.00 -27.08 -13.11
N LEU A 82 11.77 -27.35 -13.56
CA LEU A 82 11.40 -28.61 -14.19
C LEU A 82 12.18 -28.86 -15.48
N TYR A 83 12.45 -27.82 -16.28
CA TYR A 83 13.27 -27.98 -17.48
C TYR A 83 14.70 -28.45 -17.19
N LYS A 84 15.28 -28.01 -16.06
CA LYS A 84 16.63 -28.38 -15.65
C LYS A 84 16.69 -29.71 -14.90
N GLU A 85 15.67 -29.99 -14.10
CA GLU A 85 15.71 -31.08 -13.12
C GLU A 85 14.87 -32.29 -13.51
N ASP A 86 13.70 -32.07 -14.12
CA ASP A 86 12.69 -33.10 -14.27
C ASP A 86 11.74 -32.80 -15.43
N LYS A 87 12.25 -33.02 -16.65
CA LYS A 87 11.54 -32.70 -17.90
C LYS A 87 10.25 -33.49 -18.06
N GLU A 88 10.14 -34.67 -17.47
CA GLU A 88 8.93 -35.49 -17.55
C GLU A 88 7.72 -34.83 -16.89
N LYS A 89 7.98 -33.99 -15.86
CA LYS A 89 6.94 -33.25 -15.16
C LYS A 89 6.46 -31.98 -15.88
N LEU A 90 7.12 -31.57 -16.97
CA LEU A 90 6.69 -30.43 -17.79
C LEU A 90 5.28 -30.62 -18.37
N LYS A 91 4.85 -31.86 -18.61
CA LYS A 91 3.47 -32.14 -19.04
C LYS A 91 2.44 -31.72 -17.99
N TYR A 92 2.72 -31.96 -16.70
CA TYR A 92 1.83 -31.56 -15.60
C TYR A 92 1.80 -30.05 -15.43
N TRP A 93 2.96 -29.39 -15.60
CA TRP A 93 3.03 -27.93 -15.67
C TRP A 93 2.15 -27.38 -16.80
N GLY A 94 2.26 -27.95 -18.01
CA GLY A 94 1.43 -27.54 -19.15
C GLY A 94 -0.06 -27.74 -18.90
N ILE A 95 -0.45 -28.89 -18.35
CA ILE A 95 -1.84 -29.17 -17.94
C ILE A 95 -2.33 -28.14 -16.92
N SER A 96 -1.53 -27.85 -15.89
CA SER A 96 -1.87 -26.88 -14.84
C SER A 96 -2.08 -25.47 -15.40
N VAL A 97 -1.21 -25.02 -16.31
CA VAL A 97 -1.36 -23.73 -17.01
C VAL A 97 -2.62 -23.69 -17.86
N VAL A 98 -2.88 -24.72 -18.67
CA VAL A 98 -4.08 -24.79 -19.52
C VAL A 98 -5.34 -24.78 -18.65
N CYS A 99 -5.39 -25.60 -17.60
CA CYS A 99 -6.50 -25.61 -16.65
C CYS A 99 -6.69 -24.24 -15.99
N GLY A 100 -5.61 -23.58 -15.58
CA GLY A 100 -5.67 -22.23 -15.01
C GLY A 100 -6.27 -21.20 -15.97
N ILE A 101 -5.85 -21.22 -17.25
CA ILE A 101 -6.39 -20.34 -18.29
C ILE A 101 -7.88 -20.62 -18.52
N VAL A 102 -8.27 -21.90 -18.66
CA VAL A 102 -9.67 -22.28 -18.88
C VAL A 102 -10.56 -21.85 -17.71
N LEU A 103 -10.11 -22.04 -16.47
CA LEU A 103 -10.85 -21.64 -15.28
C LEU A 103 -10.93 -20.12 -15.10
N PHE A 104 -9.94 -19.37 -15.58
CA PHE A 104 -9.94 -17.91 -15.53
C PHE A 104 -10.64 -17.26 -16.73
N ALA A 105 -10.82 -18.00 -17.83
CA ALA A 105 -11.41 -17.51 -19.08
C ALA A 105 -12.76 -16.78 -18.90
N PRO A 106 -13.70 -17.21 -18.03
CA PRO A 106 -14.95 -16.48 -17.83
C PRO A 106 -14.76 -15.01 -17.42
N TRP A 107 -13.68 -14.69 -16.71
CA TRP A 107 -13.42 -13.34 -16.22
C TRP A 107 -12.66 -12.46 -17.23
N ILE A 108 -12.05 -13.04 -18.27
CA ILE A 108 -11.26 -12.27 -19.24
C ILE A 108 -12.08 -11.19 -19.94
N PHE A 109 -13.37 -11.43 -20.16
CA PHE A 109 -14.30 -10.47 -20.77
C PHE A 109 -14.51 -9.25 -19.87
N ALA A 110 -14.62 -9.46 -18.55
CA ALA A 110 -14.72 -8.37 -17.58
C ALA A 110 -13.41 -7.57 -17.49
N LEU A 111 -12.26 -8.25 -17.54
CA LEU A 111 -10.95 -7.61 -17.56
C LEU A 111 -10.80 -6.67 -18.76
N LEU A 112 -11.16 -7.15 -19.96
CA LEU A 112 -11.07 -6.34 -21.18
C LEU A 112 -11.94 -5.10 -21.07
N GLY A 113 -13.18 -5.23 -20.60
CA GLY A 113 -14.07 -4.10 -20.34
C GLY A 113 -13.48 -3.08 -19.38
N GLN A 114 -12.91 -3.54 -18.25
CA GLN A 114 -12.27 -2.66 -17.26
C GLN A 114 -11.04 -1.95 -17.81
N VAL A 115 -10.20 -2.62 -18.60
CA VAL A 115 -8.99 -2.00 -19.15
C VAL A 115 -9.35 -0.87 -20.11
N THR A 116 -10.41 -1.05 -20.92
CA THR A 116 -10.90 -0.04 -21.87
C THR A 116 -11.68 1.09 -21.24
N SER A 117 -12.29 0.88 -20.06
CA SER A 117 -13.14 1.90 -19.40
C SER A 117 -12.38 2.81 -18.43
N VAL A 118 -11.11 2.52 -18.13
CA VAL A 118 -10.29 3.39 -17.29
C VAL A 118 -9.91 4.64 -18.11
N SER A 119 -10.40 5.79 -17.65
CA SER A 119 -10.26 7.11 -18.27
C SER A 119 -8.82 7.58 -18.43
N GLU A 120 -8.60 8.52 -19.35
CA GLU A 120 -7.30 9.16 -19.62
C GLU A 120 -6.72 9.85 -18.36
N ASN A 121 -7.58 10.34 -17.45
CA ASN A 121 -7.18 10.95 -16.17
C ASN A 121 -7.30 9.94 -15.02
N PHE A 122 -6.40 8.95 -14.96
CA PHE A 122 -6.34 8.02 -13.82
C PHE A 122 -5.51 8.62 -12.68
N TRP A 123 -6.02 8.53 -11.44
CA TRP A 123 -5.43 9.16 -10.25
C TRP A 123 -4.03 8.67 -9.84
N ILE A 124 -3.49 7.63 -10.48
CA ILE A 124 -2.19 7.06 -10.11
C ILE A 124 -1.10 7.83 -10.86
N PRO A 125 -0.16 8.48 -10.15
CA PRO A 125 0.89 9.26 -10.79
C PRO A 125 1.88 8.36 -11.53
N GLU A 126 2.62 8.96 -12.46
CA GLU A 126 3.71 8.29 -13.16
C GLU A 126 4.77 7.74 -12.20
N ILE A 127 5.41 6.64 -12.61
CA ILE A 127 6.43 6.00 -11.80
C ILE A 127 7.70 6.84 -11.84
N THR A 128 8.13 7.28 -10.66
CA THR A 128 9.42 7.95 -10.45
C THR A 128 10.43 7.00 -9.81
N PHE A 129 11.72 7.36 -9.83
CA PHE A 129 12.74 6.63 -9.10
C PHE A 129 12.44 6.50 -7.60
N LYS A 130 11.82 7.54 -7.01
CA LYS A 130 11.38 7.52 -5.60
C LYS A 130 10.28 6.48 -5.37
N THR A 131 9.36 6.34 -6.32
CA THR A 131 8.30 5.33 -6.28
C THR A 131 8.89 3.91 -6.32
N ILE A 132 9.88 3.67 -7.18
CA ILE A 132 10.58 2.37 -7.28
C ILE A 132 11.31 2.03 -5.97
N LEU A 133 12.00 2.99 -5.35
CA LEU A 133 12.61 2.80 -4.03
C LEU A 133 11.54 2.49 -2.95
N GLY A 134 10.37 3.14 -3.04
CA GLY A 134 9.22 2.84 -2.20
C GLY A 134 8.74 1.40 -2.35
N PHE A 135 8.61 0.91 -3.60
CA PHE A 135 8.25 -0.47 -3.90
C PHE A 135 9.25 -1.48 -3.32
N LEU A 136 10.56 -1.20 -3.41
CA LEU A 136 11.56 -2.08 -2.82
C LEU A 136 11.46 -2.11 -1.28
N GLY A 137 11.16 -0.99 -0.63
CA GLY A 137 10.99 -0.92 0.83
C GLY A 137 9.62 -1.38 1.34
N TYR A 138 8.63 -1.53 0.46
CA TYR A 138 7.23 -1.70 0.85
C TYR A 138 6.98 -2.94 1.70
N PHE A 139 7.62 -4.07 1.40
CA PHE A 139 7.44 -5.28 2.20
C PHE A 139 7.87 -5.10 3.67
N VAL A 140 8.72 -4.11 3.98
CA VAL A 140 9.19 -3.82 5.33
C VAL A 140 8.45 -2.68 6.00
N THR A 141 8.31 -1.55 5.32
CA THR A 141 7.65 -0.37 5.89
C THR A 141 7.03 0.49 4.81
N ALA A 142 5.81 0.94 5.05
CA ALA A 142 5.17 1.98 4.24
C ALA A 142 5.45 3.37 4.83
N SER A 143 6.33 3.47 5.82
CA SER A 143 6.79 4.75 6.33
C SER A 143 7.53 5.49 5.22
N ARG A 144 7.08 6.71 4.92
CA ARG A 144 7.82 7.63 4.06
C ARG A 144 8.97 8.32 4.81
N HIS A 145 9.16 8.03 6.10
CA HIS A 145 10.31 8.53 6.85
C HIS A 145 11.58 7.80 6.40
N LEU A 146 12.51 8.59 5.90
CA LEU A 146 13.76 8.11 5.32
C LEU A 146 14.57 7.25 6.29
N VAL A 147 14.65 7.60 7.58
CA VAL A 147 15.40 6.83 8.59
C VAL A 147 14.81 5.44 8.79
N THR A 148 13.49 5.32 8.97
CA THR A 148 12.84 4.01 9.14
C THR A 148 12.93 3.17 7.87
N GLY A 149 12.84 3.79 6.69
CA GLY A 149 13.02 3.12 5.40
C GLY A 149 14.45 2.61 5.20
N LEU A 150 15.46 3.39 5.58
CA LEU A 150 16.86 2.97 5.51
C LEU A 150 17.16 1.82 6.48
N VAL A 151 16.69 1.90 7.73
CA VAL A 151 16.87 0.80 8.71
C VAL A 151 16.22 -0.48 8.21
N ALA A 152 15.00 -0.37 7.66
CA ALA A 152 14.29 -1.46 7.02
C ALA A 152 15.08 -2.12 5.88
N ILE A 153 15.60 -1.31 4.96
CA ILE A 153 16.43 -1.77 3.83
C ILE A 153 17.70 -2.44 4.33
N VAL A 154 18.39 -1.87 5.33
CA VAL A 154 19.60 -2.45 5.91
C VAL A 154 19.31 -3.82 6.52
N ILE A 155 18.23 -3.95 7.29
CA ILE A 155 17.83 -5.24 7.88
C ILE A 155 17.53 -6.27 6.78
N PHE A 156 16.83 -5.87 5.73
CA PHE A 156 16.59 -6.75 4.60
C PHE A 156 17.88 -7.19 3.90
N ILE A 157 18.81 -6.26 3.65
CA ILE A 157 20.10 -6.58 3.06
C ILE A 157 20.87 -7.56 3.95
N ILE A 158 20.81 -7.41 5.28
CA ILE A 158 21.45 -8.35 6.22
C ILE A 158 20.81 -9.75 6.09
N LEU A 159 19.48 -9.83 6.08
CA LEU A 159 18.76 -11.10 5.92
C LEU A 159 19.07 -11.74 4.55
N LEU A 160 19.08 -10.97 3.47
CA LEU A 160 19.46 -11.43 2.14
C LEU A 160 20.92 -11.87 2.08
N ALA A 161 21.85 -11.13 2.68
CA ALA A 161 23.27 -11.45 2.68
C ALA A 161 23.55 -12.74 3.47
N TYR A 162 22.88 -12.91 4.62
CA TYR A 162 22.93 -14.15 5.38
C TYR A 162 22.42 -15.33 4.55
N THR A 163 21.27 -15.14 3.91
CA THR A 163 20.63 -16.13 3.05
C THR A 163 21.51 -16.49 1.85
N ALA A 164 22.13 -15.50 1.20
CA ALA A 164 23.02 -15.67 0.07
C ALA A 164 24.30 -16.44 0.45
N ARG A 165 24.87 -16.19 1.64
CA ARG A 165 26.04 -16.93 2.14
C ARG A 165 25.77 -18.41 2.31
N ARG A 166 24.58 -18.76 2.82
CA ARG A 166 24.18 -20.15 3.03
C ARG A 166 23.58 -20.79 1.78
N TYR A 167 23.40 -20.02 0.70
CA TYR A 167 22.69 -20.44 -0.51
C TYR A 167 23.23 -21.77 -1.02
N ASN A 168 24.56 -21.89 -1.18
CA ASN A 168 25.19 -23.09 -1.74
C ASN A 168 25.11 -24.33 -0.85
N GLU A 169 24.88 -24.15 0.45
CA GLU A 169 24.80 -25.25 1.43
C GLU A 169 23.38 -25.81 1.55
N MET A 170 22.37 -25.06 1.10
CA MET A 170 20.98 -25.50 1.13
C MET A 170 20.73 -26.63 0.15
N GLU A 171 19.77 -27.51 0.46
CA GLU A 171 19.26 -28.46 -0.52
C GLU A 171 18.74 -27.74 -1.77
N LYS A 172 18.88 -28.39 -2.93
CA LYS A 172 18.52 -27.80 -4.22
C LYS A 172 17.07 -27.32 -4.29
N LYS A 173 16.16 -28.07 -3.68
CA LYS A 173 14.73 -27.74 -3.58
C LYS A 173 14.49 -26.54 -2.68
N ASP A 174 15.20 -26.44 -1.57
CA ASP A 174 15.14 -25.29 -0.64
C ASP A 174 15.65 -24.01 -1.33
N ARG A 175 16.77 -24.10 -2.08
CA ARG A 175 17.28 -23.00 -2.90
C ARG A 175 16.24 -22.53 -3.91
N PHE A 176 15.67 -23.46 -4.67
CA PHE A 176 14.62 -23.15 -5.65
C PHE A 176 13.45 -22.42 -4.98
N TYR A 177 12.94 -22.99 -3.89
CA TYR A 177 11.75 -22.47 -3.22
C TYR A 177 11.96 -21.03 -2.76
N MET A 178 13.11 -20.76 -2.13
CA MET A 178 13.49 -19.43 -1.71
C MET A 178 13.70 -18.44 -2.86
N THR A 179 14.42 -18.86 -3.92
CA THR A 179 14.62 -18.02 -5.11
C THR A 179 13.28 -17.70 -5.78
N CYS A 180 12.36 -18.67 -5.83
CA CYS A 180 11.03 -18.47 -6.36
C CYS A 180 10.25 -17.42 -5.55
N GLY A 181 10.35 -17.44 -4.22
CA GLY A 181 9.70 -16.43 -3.38
C GLY A 181 10.26 -15.02 -3.58
N LEU A 182 11.58 -14.89 -3.72
CA LEU A 182 12.23 -13.61 -4.03
C LEU A 182 11.83 -13.11 -5.43
N MET A 183 11.83 -13.99 -6.42
CA MET A 183 11.45 -13.66 -7.80
C MET A 183 9.96 -13.32 -7.93
N ALA A 184 9.09 -13.91 -7.10
CA ALA A 184 7.69 -13.51 -7.07
C ALA A 184 7.53 -12.04 -6.64
N TYR A 185 8.27 -11.57 -5.64
CA TYR A 185 8.26 -10.17 -5.21
C TYR A 185 8.90 -9.23 -6.24
N LEU A 186 10.16 -9.50 -6.60
CA LEU A 186 10.91 -8.65 -7.54
C LEU A 186 10.27 -8.65 -8.93
N GLY A 187 9.80 -9.80 -9.39
CA GLY A 187 9.07 -9.93 -10.65
C GLY A 187 7.76 -9.16 -10.64
N THR A 188 7.06 -9.08 -9.50
CA THR A 188 5.86 -8.23 -9.38
C THR A 188 6.20 -6.75 -9.53
N ILE A 189 7.31 -6.29 -8.92
CA ILE A 189 7.78 -4.92 -9.09
C ILE A 189 8.15 -4.65 -10.55
N ILE A 190 8.93 -5.54 -11.17
CA ILE A 190 9.40 -5.38 -12.56
C ILE A 190 8.21 -5.37 -13.53
N ILE A 191 7.36 -6.39 -13.50
CA ILE A 191 6.22 -6.53 -14.42
C ILE A 191 5.21 -5.40 -14.19
N GLY A 192 4.89 -5.08 -12.93
CA GLY A 192 3.98 -4.00 -12.58
C GLY A 192 4.48 -2.62 -13.02
N THR A 193 5.79 -2.39 -12.88
CA THR A 193 6.45 -1.15 -13.32
C THR A 193 6.48 -1.06 -14.83
N LEU A 194 6.89 -2.13 -15.52
CA LEU A 194 6.91 -2.16 -16.99
C LEU A 194 5.51 -1.91 -17.56
N PHE A 195 4.48 -2.57 -17.04
CA PHE A 195 3.12 -2.32 -17.48
C PHE A 195 2.68 -0.87 -17.20
N SER A 196 3.05 -0.33 -16.03
CA SER A 196 2.68 1.03 -15.66
C SER A 196 3.36 2.12 -16.48
N VAL A 197 4.58 1.88 -16.95
CA VAL A 197 5.35 2.79 -17.81
C VAL A 197 4.94 2.65 -19.27
N LEU A 198 4.71 1.42 -19.75
CA LEU A 198 4.48 1.16 -21.18
C LEU A 198 3.01 1.27 -21.60
N VAL A 199 2.07 1.08 -20.67
CA VAL A 199 0.63 1.03 -20.99
C VAL A 199 -0.11 2.19 -20.32
N LYS A 200 -0.10 2.24 -18.98
CA LYS A 200 -0.74 3.31 -18.21
C LYS A 200 -0.34 3.23 -16.73
N PRO A 201 -0.11 4.36 -16.03
CA PRO A 201 0.22 4.34 -14.60
C PRO A 201 -0.87 3.65 -13.78
N ILE A 202 -0.62 2.43 -13.29
CA ILE A 202 -1.58 1.67 -12.47
C ILE A 202 -0.99 1.09 -11.19
N MET A 203 0.33 1.17 -11.01
CA MET A 203 1.01 0.53 -9.89
C MET A 203 1.11 1.49 -8.69
N VAL A 204 0.61 1.04 -7.55
CA VAL A 204 0.79 1.69 -6.24
C VAL A 204 1.27 0.68 -5.21
N ASP A 205 1.94 1.17 -4.16
CA ASP A 205 2.69 0.35 -3.20
C ASP A 205 1.87 -0.83 -2.65
N ARG A 206 0.61 -0.57 -2.26
CA ARG A 206 -0.31 -1.57 -1.70
C ARG A 206 -0.62 -2.76 -2.61
N TYR A 207 -0.37 -2.67 -3.91
CA TYR A 207 -0.56 -3.79 -4.82
C TYR A 207 0.54 -4.84 -4.72
N LEU A 208 1.64 -4.53 -4.03
CA LEU A 208 2.70 -5.49 -3.74
C LEU A 208 2.37 -6.42 -2.58
N LEU A 209 1.30 -6.15 -1.82
CA LEU A 209 0.93 -6.90 -0.61
C LEU A 209 0.86 -8.43 -0.82
N PRO A 210 0.24 -8.97 -1.90
CA PRO A 210 0.23 -10.41 -2.16
C PRO A 210 1.63 -10.99 -2.36
N SER A 211 2.47 -10.30 -3.13
CA SER A 211 3.84 -10.75 -3.40
C SER A 211 4.77 -10.58 -2.19
N ALA A 212 4.54 -9.55 -1.36
CA ALA A 212 5.26 -9.32 -0.11
C ALA A 212 5.00 -10.43 0.90
N ALA A 213 3.77 -10.95 0.94
CA ALA A 213 3.42 -12.09 1.79
C ALA A 213 4.23 -13.35 1.42
N ILE A 214 4.46 -13.62 0.14
CA ILE A 214 5.35 -14.71 -0.29
C ILE A 214 6.78 -14.46 0.15
N LEU A 215 7.29 -13.25 -0.03
CA LEU A 215 8.66 -12.91 0.39
C LEU A 215 8.84 -13.15 1.89
N TRP A 216 7.89 -12.71 2.71
CA TRP A 216 7.89 -12.98 4.15
C TRP A 216 7.76 -14.46 4.49
N PHE A 217 6.99 -15.22 3.71
CA PHE A 217 6.93 -16.68 3.85
C PHE A 217 8.29 -17.31 3.57
N ALA A 218 8.96 -16.93 2.48
CA ALA A 218 10.28 -17.43 2.12
C ALA A 218 11.33 -17.08 3.18
N ILE A 219 11.31 -15.85 3.72
CA ILE A 219 12.17 -15.43 4.83
C ILE A 219 11.89 -16.27 6.09
N ALA A 220 10.62 -16.44 6.47
CA ALA A 220 10.26 -17.24 7.65
C ALA A 220 10.65 -18.71 7.51
N PHE A 221 10.50 -19.28 6.31
CA PHE A 221 10.98 -20.63 5.99
C PHE A 221 12.49 -20.73 6.21
N MET A 222 13.25 -19.76 5.71
CA MET A 222 14.71 -19.73 5.87
C MET A 222 15.17 -19.56 7.31
N LEU A 223 14.55 -18.65 8.05
CA LEU A 223 14.83 -18.47 9.47
C LEU A 223 14.57 -19.75 10.27
N GLY A 224 13.54 -20.52 9.89
CA GLY A 224 13.25 -21.83 10.48
C GLY A 224 14.30 -22.92 10.23
N LYS A 225 15.22 -22.70 9.28
CA LYS A 225 16.34 -23.59 8.97
C LYS A 225 17.64 -23.20 9.67
N ILE A 226 17.65 -22.10 10.45
CA ILE A 226 18.84 -21.65 11.17
C ILE A 226 19.02 -22.50 12.43
N GLU A 227 20.05 -23.35 12.43
CA GLU A 227 20.43 -24.16 13.59
C GLU A 227 21.18 -23.36 14.67
N ASP A 228 21.96 -22.35 14.25
CA ASP A 228 22.71 -21.50 15.19
C ASP A 228 21.74 -20.59 15.97
N LYS A 229 21.59 -20.90 17.27
CA LYS A 229 20.70 -20.19 18.19
C LYS A 229 21.00 -18.68 18.27
N LYS A 230 22.28 -18.26 18.22
CA LYS A 230 22.64 -16.83 18.28
C LYS A 230 22.19 -16.12 17.02
N VAL A 231 22.47 -16.71 15.86
CA VAL A 231 22.07 -16.15 14.56
C VAL A 231 20.55 -16.12 14.41
N PHE A 232 19.86 -17.16 14.89
CA PHE A 232 18.40 -17.19 14.94
C PHE A 232 17.86 -16.06 15.81
N ILE A 233 18.36 -15.89 17.04
CA ILE A 233 17.93 -14.83 17.95
C ILE A 233 18.20 -13.45 17.33
N ILE A 234 19.38 -13.20 16.77
CA ILE A 234 19.69 -11.93 16.13
C ILE A 234 18.72 -11.66 14.99
N SER A 235 18.50 -12.63 14.10
CA SER A 235 17.59 -12.47 12.96
C SER A 235 16.14 -12.26 13.41
N PHE A 236 15.72 -12.96 14.45
CA PHE A 236 14.40 -12.79 15.08
C PHE A 236 14.26 -11.39 15.69
N VAL A 237 15.28 -10.90 16.41
CA VAL A 237 15.29 -9.54 16.97
C VAL A 237 15.27 -8.47 15.88
N LEU A 238 15.98 -8.68 14.76
CA LEU A 238 15.91 -7.76 13.62
C LEU A 238 14.49 -7.73 13.04
N VAL A 239 13.85 -8.88 12.88
CA VAL A 239 12.43 -8.95 12.48
C VAL A 239 11.53 -8.25 13.52
N LEU A 240 11.79 -8.41 14.83
CA LEU A 240 11.07 -7.71 15.91
C LEU A 240 11.20 -6.18 15.82
N LEU A 241 12.40 -5.67 15.50
CA LEU A 241 12.62 -4.22 15.36
C LEU A 241 11.87 -3.64 14.16
N LEU A 242 11.70 -4.41 13.08
CA LEU A 242 10.84 -4.03 11.96
C LEU A 242 9.37 -3.85 12.40
N ILE A 243 8.91 -4.66 13.36
CA ILE A 243 7.55 -4.57 13.95
C ILE A 243 7.34 -3.25 14.66
N ALA A 244 8.30 -2.84 15.50
CA ALA A 244 8.18 -1.60 16.24
C ALA A 244 8.02 -0.40 15.29
N GLY A 245 8.72 -0.42 14.15
CA GLY A 245 8.53 0.55 13.08
C GLY A 245 7.15 0.49 12.41
N GLY A 246 6.62 -0.72 12.17
CA GLY A 246 5.28 -0.92 11.61
C GLY A 246 4.14 -0.48 12.56
N ILE A 247 4.22 -0.86 13.84
CA ILE A 247 3.25 -0.50 14.88
C ILE A 247 3.23 1.01 15.11
N SER A 248 4.39 1.67 15.17
CA SER A 248 4.45 3.13 15.29
C SER A 248 3.70 3.84 14.15
N LYS A 249 3.71 3.27 12.94
CA LYS A 249 2.94 3.81 11.81
C LYS A 249 1.44 3.52 11.93
N ILE A 250 1.05 2.33 12.40
CA ILE A 250 -0.36 2.00 12.68
C ILE A 250 -0.92 2.93 13.74
N ASP A 251 -0.17 3.16 14.83
CA ASP A 251 -0.56 4.11 15.88
C ASP A 251 -0.67 5.53 15.31
N THR A 252 0.28 5.98 14.50
CA THR A 252 0.19 7.30 13.84
C THR A 252 -1.02 7.40 12.91
N SER A 253 -1.30 6.36 12.12
CA SER A 253 -2.42 6.30 11.18
C SER A 253 -3.78 6.19 11.90
N ASN A 254 -3.87 5.36 12.93
CA ASN A 254 -5.08 5.23 13.75
C ASN A 254 -5.30 6.50 14.57
N ASN A 255 -4.26 7.15 15.08
CA ASN A 255 -4.38 8.48 15.68
C ASN A 255 -4.81 9.53 14.65
N PHE A 256 -4.46 9.36 13.37
CA PHE A 256 -4.95 10.22 12.30
C PHE A 256 -6.46 9.99 12.03
N TYR A 257 -6.91 8.74 11.90
CA TYR A 257 -8.32 8.39 11.60
C TYR A 257 -9.27 8.45 12.81
N ALA A 258 -8.84 8.00 13.99
CA ALA A 258 -9.66 7.97 15.21
C ALA A 258 -9.85 9.37 15.79
N ASN A 259 -8.80 10.20 15.82
CA ASN A 259 -8.96 11.59 16.22
C ASN A 259 -9.74 12.41 15.20
N SER A 260 -10.07 11.89 14.00
CA SER A 260 -10.77 12.63 12.94
C SER A 260 -12.28 12.46 12.85
N ASN A 261 -12.91 11.45 13.47
CA ASN A 261 -14.30 11.15 13.11
C ASN A 261 -15.37 11.51 14.15
N MET A 262 -15.30 11.13 15.43
CA MET A 262 -16.53 11.20 16.26
C MET A 262 -16.88 12.57 16.87
N GLY A 263 -15.90 13.39 17.28
CA GLY A 263 -16.17 14.76 17.77
C GLY A 263 -16.19 15.83 16.68
N LYS A 264 -15.81 15.47 15.44
CA LYS A 264 -15.56 16.43 14.36
C LYS A 264 -16.74 16.61 13.42
N VAL A 265 -17.48 15.55 13.10
CA VAL A 265 -18.71 15.67 12.30
C VAL A 265 -19.64 16.68 12.95
N THR A 266 -19.92 16.55 14.25
CA THR A 266 -20.78 17.49 14.98
C THR A 266 -20.26 18.93 15.01
N PHE A 267 -18.93 19.14 15.04
CA PHE A 267 -18.37 20.50 14.98
C PHE A 267 -18.42 21.07 13.57
N PHE A 268 -18.09 20.27 12.56
CA PHE A 268 -18.21 20.68 11.16
C PHE A 268 -19.66 20.93 10.77
N ASP A 269 -20.63 20.16 11.26
CA ASP A 269 -22.06 20.44 11.13
C ASP A 269 -22.44 21.80 11.75
N GLN A 270 -21.79 22.19 12.85
CA GLN A 270 -22.03 23.50 13.50
C GLN A 270 -21.43 24.68 12.74
N ILE A 271 -20.23 24.51 12.16
CA ILE A 271 -19.59 25.60 11.41
C ILE A 271 -19.99 25.63 9.93
N SER A 272 -20.57 24.55 9.42
CA SER A 272 -21.04 24.45 8.04
C SER A 272 -22.43 25.05 7.91
N GLN A 273 -22.49 26.38 7.99
CA GLN A 273 -23.69 27.20 7.87
C GLN A 273 -23.45 28.33 6.86
N ASP A 274 -24.51 28.80 6.17
CA ASP A 274 -24.43 29.84 5.14
C ASP A 274 -23.79 31.16 5.61
N ASN A 275 -23.93 31.46 6.90
CA ASN A 275 -23.37 32.65 7.55
C ASN A 275 -21.89 32.50 7.93
N ASN A 276 -21.26 31.38 7.59
CA ASN A 276 -19.87 31.11 7.91
C ASN A 276 -19.02 31.05 6.62
N SER A 277 -17.72 31.11 6.79
CA SER A 277 -16.75 30.84 5.74
C SER A 277 -15.55 30.12 6.34
N ILE A 278 -15.05 29.11 5.63
CA ILE A 278 -14.00 28.23 6.13
C ILE A 278 -12.75 28.41 5.26
N VAL A 279 -11.65 28.82 5.88
CA VAL A 279 -10.34 28.90 5.24
C VAL A 279 -9.51 27.68 5.64
N ILE A 280 -9.14 26.86 4.67
CA ILE A 280 -8.31 25.67 4.89
C ILE A 280 -6.85 26.01 4.56
N ASN A 281 -6.03 26.12 5.60
CA ASN A 281 -4.57 26.16 5.47
C ASN A 281 -4.04 24.73 5.40
N ASP A 282 -3.07 24.45 4.52
CA ASP A 282 -2.51 23.10 4.28
C ASP A 282 -3.54 22.10 3.71
N ALA A 283 -3.89 22.31 2.44
CA ALA A 283 -4.83 21.49 1.68
C ALA A 283 -4.49 19.99 1.68
N HIS A 284 -3.19 19.66 1.61
CA HIS A 284 -2.69 18.28 1.50
C HIS A 284 -2.97 17.41 2.72
N ASN A 285 -3.36 17.98 3.86
CA ASN A 285 -3.67 17.20 5.06
C ASN A 285 -5.10 17.44 5.57
N ARG A 286 -5.90 18.27 4.89
CA ARG A 286 -7.17 18.78 5.42
C ARG A 286 -8.32 18.81 4.43
N MET A 287 -8.08 18.42 3.18
CA MET A 287 -9.13 18.30 2.17
C MET A 287 -10.27 17.36 2.60
N PHE A 288 -9.98 16.35 3.41
CA PHE A 288 -11.01 15.46 3.96
C PHE A 288 -12.03 16.18 4.87
N TYR A 289 -11.80 17.44 5.26
CA TYR A 289 -12.81 18.22 5.95
C TYR A 289 -13.81 18.90 5.01
N MET A 290 -13.48 19.01 3.71
CA MET A 290 -14.33 19.66 2.71
C MET A 290 -15.61 18.87 2.45
N GLN A 291 -15.55 17.53 2.53
CA GLN A 291 -16.73 16.66 2.48
C GLN A 291 -17.72 16.86 3.64
N TYR A 292 -17.33 17.57 4.70
CA TYR A 292 -18.22 17.91 5.82
C TYR A 292 -18.73 19.35 5.75
N ALA A 293 -18.39 20.11 4.70
CA ALA A 293 -18.71 21.54 4.56
C ALA A 293 -19.66 21.80 3.38
N ASN A 294 -20.77 21.03 3.31
CA ASN A 294 -21.66 21.00 2.16
C ASN A 294 -22.36 22.35 1.84
N ASP A 295 -22.49 23.25 2.81
CA ASP A 295 -23.26 24.50 2.67
C ASP A 295 -22.47 25.73 3.15
N THR A 296 -21.15 25.76 2.91
CA THR A 296 -20.31 26.86 3.40
C THR A 296 -19.26 27.25 2.41
N GLU A 297 -19.07 28.56 2.23
CA GLU A 297 -18.03 29.07 1.35
C GLU A 297 -16.65 28.66 1.89
N MET A 298 -15.96 27.84 1.11
CA MET A 298 -14.62 27.36 1.42
C MET A 298 -13.58 28.14 0.65
N TYR A 299 -12.46 28.43 1.33
CA TYR A 299 -11.28 29.06 0.74
C TYR A 299 -10.06 28.19 1.00
N LEU A 300 -9.38 27.76 -0.06
CA LEU A 300 -8.13 27.02 0.04
C LEU A 300 -6.96 27.99 -0.01
N LEU A 301 -6.12 27.95 1.02
CA LEU A 301 -5.00 28.88 1.15
C LEU A 301 -3.78 28.39 0.40
N ASN A 302 -3.27 29.23 -0.52
CA ASN A 302 -2.06 28.95 -1.30
C ASN A 302 -2.00 27.48 -1.76
N PRO A 303 -3.04 26.96 -2.41
CA PRO A 303 -3.05 25.56 -2.80
C PRO A 303 -1.86 25.26 -3.74
N PRO A 304 -1.24 24.08 -3.60
CA PRO A 304 -0.28 23.62 -4.61
C PRO A 304 -0.96 23.42 -5.96
N SER A 305 -0.17 23.36 -7.03
CA SER A 305 -0.65 23.14 -8.41
C SER A 305 -1.42 21.82 -8.57
N ASP A 306 -1.04 20.82 -7.79
CA ASP A 306 -1.70 19.51 -7.73
C ASP A 306 -1.98 19.12 -6.27
N LEU A 307 -3.06 18.38 -6.05
CA LEU A 307 -3.38 17.78 -4.76
C LEU A 307 -3.64 16.29 -4.93
N TYR A 308 -2.81 15.47 -4.29
CA TYR A 308 -2.89 14.00 -4.35
C TYR A 308 -2.86 13.42 -5.77
N GLY A 309 -2.23 14.12 -6.71
CA GLY A 309 -2.15 13.70 -8.12
C GLY A 309 -3.33 14.15 -9.00
N TYR A 310 -4.25 14.97 -8.46
CA TYR A 310 -5.28 15.65 -9.24
C TYR A 310 -4.85 17.10 -9.51
N ASP A 311 -5.11 17.56 -10.72
CA ASP A 311 -5.03 18.99 -11.01
C ASP A 311 -6.05 19.74 -10.17
N LEU A 312 -5.67 20.93 -9.72
CA LEU A 312 -6.50 21.71 -8.80
C LEU A 312 -7.90 22.02 -9.37
N SER A 313 -8.04 22.10 -10.70
CA SER A 313 -9.32 22.25 -11.40
C SER A 313 -10.28 21.08 -11.17
N GLU A 314 -9.78 19.83 -11.19
CA GLU A 314 -10.62 18.65 -10.96
C GLU A 314 -11.12 18.59 -9.50
N VAL A 315 -10.28 19.04 -8.57
CA VAL A 315 -10.66 19.17 -7.15
C VAL A 315 -11.70 20.29 -6.99
N HIS A 316 -11.58 21.37 -7.76
CA HIS A 316 -12.52 22.50 -7.75
C HIS A 316 -13.92 22.07 -8.16
N ASP A 317 -14.03 21.28 -9.24
CA ASP A 317 -15.32 20.76 -9.72
C ASP A 317 -16.00 19.84 -8.69
N THR A 318 -15.22 19.17 -7.84
CA THR A 318 -15.74 18.24 -6.83
C THR A 318 -16.20 18.93 -5.55
N PHE A 319 -15.46 19.94 -5.07
CA PHE A 319 -15.68 20.53 -3.74
C PHE A 319 -16.05 22.02 -3.76
N ASN A 320 -16.11 22.66 -4.93
CA ASN A 320 -16.55 24.05 -5.14
C ASN A 320 -15.92 25.06 -4.15
N PHE A 321 -14.59 25.05 -4.03
CA PHE A 321 -13.84 25.93 -3.12
C PHE A 321 -13.20 27.10 -3.86
N LYS A 322 -13.08 28.26 -3.23
CA LYS A 322 -12.35 29.42 -3.78
C LYS A 322 -10.88 29.35 -3.39
N GLU A 323 -10.01 29.94 -4.21
CA GLU A 323 -8.58 30.05 -3.87
C GLU A 323 -8.30 31.41 -3.22
N VAL A 324 -7.48 31.42 -2.18
CA VAL A 324 -7.04 32.67 -1.54
C VAL A 324 -5.55 32.63 -1.25
N SER A 325 -4.88 33.74 -1.56
CA SER A 325 -3.49 33.91 -1.17
C SER A 325 -3.39 34.51 0.24
N LYS A 326 -2.32 34.19 0.97
CA LYS A 326 -2.17 34.59 2.39
C LYS A 326 -2.29 36.12 2.60
N ASP A 327 -1.73 36.90 1.69
CA ASP A 327 -1.79 38.37 1.67
C ASP A 327 -3.20 38.93 1.48
N LYS A 328 -4.12 38.16 0.90
CA LYS A 328 -5.51 38.58 0.63
C LYS A 328 -6.48 38.28 1.76
N ILE A 329 -6.06 37.56 2.80
CA ILE A 329 -6.95 37.23 3.92
C ILE A 329 -7.51 38.46 4.64
N PRO A 330 -6.72 39.52 4.95
CA PRO A 330 -7.28 40.73 5.54
C PRO A 330 -8.40 41.36 4.68
N LYS A 331 -8.25 41.29 3.35
CA LYS A 331 -9.29 41.74 2.42
C LYS A 331 -10.51 40.82 2.46
N LEU A 332 -10.32 39.51 2.46
CA LEU A 332 -11.39 38.52 2.60
C LEU A 332 -12.23 38.77 3.87
N ILE A 333 -11.58 39.06 5.00
CA ILE A 333 -12.24 39.38 6.26
C ILE A 333 -13.08 40.66 6.13
N LYS A 334 -12.53 41.69 5.49
CA LYS A 334 -13.23 42.96 5.27
C LYS A 334 -14.44 42.82 4.33
N ASP A 335 -14.31 42.00 3.29
CA ASP A 335 -15.36 41.78 2.29
C ASP A 335 -16.49 40.89 2.83
N ASN A 336 -16.22 40.09 3.87
CA ASN A 336 -17.16 39.17 4.50
C ASN A 336 -17.55 39.57 5.95
N LYS A 337 -17.67 40.87 6.24
CA LYS A 337 -18.04 41.37 7.58
C LYS A 337 -19.34 40.80 8.16
N GLY A 338 -20.26 40.31 7.32
CA GLY A 338 -21.50 39.67 7.73
C GLY A 338 -21.38 38.18 8.05
N LYS A 339 -20.21 37.57 7.87
CA LYS A 339 -19.98 36.14 8.08
C LYS A 339 -18.98 35.87 9.19
N ASN A 340 -19.11 34.73 9.87
CA ASN A 340 -18.05 34.23 10.75
C ASN A 340 -17.00 33.50 9.92
N ILE A 341 -15.73 33.89 10.07
CA ILE A 341 -14.63 33.25 9.33
C ILE A 341 -13.88 32.31 10.28
N TYR A 342 -13.75 31.06 9.86
CA TYR A 342 -13.01 30.03 10.57
C TYR A 342 -11.78 29.63 9.76
N ILE A 343 -10.61 29.59 10.38
CA ILE A 343 -9.35 29.17 9.75
C ILE A 343 -8.91 27.84 10.37
N LEU A 344 -8.79 26.80 9.54
CA LEU A 344 -8.20 25.53 9.93
C LEU A 344 -6.68 25.60 9.71
N SER A 345 -5.90 25.59 10.78
CA SER A 345 -4.44 25.78 10.76
C SER A 345 -3.68 24.71 11.54
N LEU A 346 -2.37 24.51 11.27
CA LEU A 346 -1.49 23.67 12.11
C LEU A 346 -1.10 24.38 13.41
N LYS A 347 -1.06 25.71 13.38
CA LYS A 347 -0.55 26.54 14.47
C LYS A 347 -1.67 27.39 15.06
N LYS A 348 -1.58 27.60 16.37
CA LYS A 348 -2.46 28.51 17.12
C LYS A 348 -2.33 29.96 16.64
N ASP A 349 -1.12 30.36 16.27
CA ASP A 349 -0.83 31.69 15.73
C ASP A 349 -0.70 31.57 14.21
N TYR A 350 -1.83 31.73 13.51
CA TYR A 350 -1.89 31.63 12.05
C TYR A 350 -1.19 32.82 11.37
N ASP A 351 -1.52 34.03 11.82
CA ASP A 351 -0.85 35.28 11.43
C ASP A 351 -0.96 36.27 12.59
N LYS A 352 0.14 36.95 12.95
CA LYS A 352 0.14 37.93 14.05
C LYS A 352 -0.75 39.14 13.75
N ASN A 353 -1.03 39.39 12.47
CA ASN A 353 -1.81 40.54 12.01
C ASN A 353 -3.32 40.25 11.94
N ILE A 354 -3.74 39.01 12.24
CA ILE A 354 -5.14 38.62 12.23
C ILE A 354 -5.53 38.24 13.66
N ASN A 355 -6.49 38.98 14.22
CA ASN A 355 -6.99 38.68 15.56
C ASN A 355 -7.88 37.44 15.50
N THR A 356 -7.45 36.35 16.14
CA THR A 356 -8.19 35.08 16.13
C THR A 356 -8.33 34.49 17.53
N THR A 357 -9.47 33.84 17.78
CA THR A 357 -9.70 33.02 18.99
C THR A 357 -9.69 31.53 18.63
N VAL A 358 -9.06 30.71 19.48
CA VAL A 358 -9.08 29.25 19.31
C VAL A 358 -10.44 28.73 19.76
N VAL A 359 -11.18 28.13 18.83
CA VAL A 359 -12.49 27.51 19.10
C VAL A 359 -12.36 26.00 19.27
N LEU A 360 -11.41 25.39 18.58
CA LEU A 360 -11.10 23.96 18.71
C LEU A 360 -9.59 23.75 18.58
N LYS A 361 -9.01 22.96 19.48
CA LYS A 361 -7.60 22.56 19.41
C LYS A 361 -7.50 21.04 19.45
N ASN A 362 -6.80 20.48 18.46
CA ASN A 362 -6.43 19.07 18.40
C ASN A 362 -4.91 18.97 18.13
N ASN A 363 -4.35 17.78 18.29
CA ASN A 363 -2.95 17.47 18.01
C ASN A 363 -2.57 17.75 16.54
N ASN A 364 -3.54 17.69 15.60
CA ASN A 364 -3.28 17.77 14.16
C ASN A 364 -3.72 19.08 13.49
N PHE A 365 -4.57 19.88 14.16
CA PHE A 365 -5.03 21.17 13.65
C PHE A 365 -5.69 21.99 14.77
N VAL A 366 -5.81 23.28 14.51
CA VAL A 366 -6.48 24.27 15.33
C VAL A 366 -7.52 24.94 14.44
N VAL A 367 -8.73 25.09 14.95
CA VAL A 367 -9.75 25.94 14.33
C VAL A 367 -9.73 27.28 15.04
N LEU A 368 -9.52 28.33 14.25
CA LEU A 368 -9.41 29.70 14.69
C LEU A 368 -10.62 30.47 14.17
N LYS A 369 -11.40 31.10 15.06
CA LYS A 369 -12.42 32.06 14.65
C LYS A 369 -11.76 33.43 14.52
N VAL A 370 -11.95 34.09 13.38
CA VAL A 370 -11.53 35.47 13.18
C VAL A 370 -12.44 36.37 14.01
N ASN A 371 -11.83 37.24 14.82
CA ASN A 371 -12.54 38.26 15.57
C ASN A 371 -12.72 39.47 14.65
N ASN A 372 -13.97 39.82 14.33
CA ASN A 372 -14.30 40.97 13.49
C ASN A 372 -14.13 42.31 14.21
#